data_AF-A0A0K0FRE4-F1
#
_entry.id   AF-A0A0K0FRE4-F1
#
_cell.length_a   1.000
_cell.length_b   1.000
_cell.length_c   1.000
_cell.angle_alpha   90.00
_cell.angle_beta   90.00
_cell.angle_gamma   90.00
#
_symmetry.space_group_name_H-M   'P 1'
#
loop_
_entity.id
_entity.type
_entity.pdbx_description
1 polymer ?
#
loop_
_entity_poly.entity_id
_entity_poly.type
_entity_poly.pdbx_seq_one_letter_code
_entity_poly.pdbx_strand_id
1 'polypeptide(L)'
;MFFGVIRNADKFLIKELKIIFEKHLIRSMNASDVINYLNKAIVCSAELLKFWAVMFILFNVESVLETKKWIKSVQKNPEFISEIIKNGFQ
;
A
#
# COMPACT_ATOMS: atom_id res chain seq x y z
N MET A 1 -0.61 -14.89 -2.23
CA MET A 1 0.65 -15.43 -2.79
C MET A 1 1.74 -14.36 -2.92
N PHE A 2 1.50 -13.27 -3.65
CA PHE A 2 2.53 -12.25 -3.97
C PHE A 2 3.22 -11.59 -2.78
N PHE A 3 2.50 -11.18 -1.73
CA PHE A 3 3.11 -10.58 -0.53
C PHE A 3 4.10 -11.52 0.19
N GLY A 4 3.85 -12.83 0.16
CA GLY A 4 4.80 -13.81 0.70
C GLY A 4 6.09 -13.89 -0.11
N VAL A 5 5.98 -13.74 -1.44
CA VAL A 5 7.15 -13.68 -2.34
C VAL A 5 7.93 -12.39 -2.13
N ILE A 6 7.27 -11.23 -2.01
CA ILE A 6 7.91 -9.95 -1.70
C ILE A 6 8.68 -10.04 -0.39
N ARG A 7 8.05 -10.56 0.68
CA ARG A 7 8.70 -10.74 1.98
C ARG A 7 9.92 -11.65 1.92
N ASN A 8 9.85 -12.76 1.16
CA ASN A 8 10.98 -13.66 1.01
C ASN A 8 12.08 -13.03 0.13
N ALA A 9 11.72 -12.35 -0.95
CA ALA A 9 12.67 -11.64 -1.80
C ALA A 9 13.42 -10.55 -1.02
N ASP A 10 12.73 -9.84 -0.12
CA ASP A 10 13.35 -8.91 0.82
C ASP A 10 14.31 -9.62 1.79
N LYS A 11 13.84 -10.68 2.46
CA LYS A 11 14.64 -11.50 3.39
C LYS A 11 15.91 -12.07 2.77
N PHE A 12 15.85 -12.51 1.51
CA PHE A 12 16.97 -13.10 0.77
C PHE A 12 17.71 -12.08 -0.12
N LEU A 13 17.41 -10.78 0.01
CA LEU A 13 18.05 -9.69 -0.71
C LEU A 13 17.97 -9.79 -2.25
N ILE A 14 16.93 -10.46 -2.77
CA ILE A 14 16.66 -10.61 -4.20
C ILE A 14 15.85 -9.40 -4.69
N LYS A 15 16.53 -8.25 -4.81
CA LYS A 15 15.90 -6.94 -5.10
C LYS A 15 15.05 -6.94 -6.37
N GLU A 16 15.53 -7.55 -7.44
CA GLU A 16 14.83 -7.55 -8.74
C GLU A 16 13.48 -8.28 -8.65
N LEU A 17 13.46 -9.44 -7.98
CA LEU A 17 12.24 -10.21 -7.77
C LEU A 17 11.22 -9.41 -6.95
N LYS A 18 11.69 -8.75 -5.89
CA LYS A 18 10.87 -7.87 -5.06
C LYS A 18 10.22 -6.77 -5.92
N ILE A 19 11.02 -6.05 -6.71
CA ILE A 19 10.54 -4.97 -7.59
C ILE A 19 9.54 -5.48 -8.64
N ILE A 20 9.75 -6.65 -9.24
CA ILE A 20 8.83 -7.23 -10.23
C ILE A 20 7.45 -7.44 -9.61
N PHE A 21 7.39 -8.01 -8.41
CA PHE A 21 6.11 -8.26 -7.73
C PHE A 21 5.47 -6.97 -7.21
N GLU A 22 6.25 -6.01 -6.72
CA GLU A 22 5.72 -4.69 -6.35
C GLU A 22 5.09 -4.00 -7.56
N LYS A 23 5.77 -3.97 -8.72
CA LYS A 23 5.23 -3.41 -9.97
C LYS A 23 4.00 -4.16 -10.47
N HIS A 24 3.91 -5.47 -10.26
CA HIS A 24 2.71 -6.23 -10.60
C HIS A 24 1.52 -5.82 -9.72
N LEU A 25 1.74 -5.70 -8.41
CA LEU A 25 0.70 -5.30 -7.46
C LEU A 25 0.25 -3.85 -7.67
N ILE A 26 1.16 -2.93 -8.01
CA ILE A 26 0.82 -1.53 -8.33
C ILE A 26 -0.18 -1.46 -9.48
N ARG A 27 0.00 -2.27 -10.54
CA ARG A 27 -0.90 -2.27 -11.71
C ARG A 27 -2.28 -2.85 -11.44
N SER A 28 -2.43 -3.63 -10.37
CA SER A 28 -3.67 -4.35 -10.03
C SER A 28 -4.49 -3.64 -8.93
N MET A 29 -3.92 -2.59 -8.33
CA MET A 29 -4.54 -1.87 -7.22
C MET A 29 -5.74 -1.05 -7.68
N ASN A 30 -6.75 -0.95 -6.81
CA ASN A 30 -7.93 -0.13 -7.04
C ASN A 30 -8.44 0.49 -5.73
N ALA A 31 -9.43 1.38 -5.82
CA ALA A 31 -9.98 2.08 -4.66
C ALA A 31 -10.50 1.11 -3.59
N SER A 32 -11.15 0.01 -3.99
CA SER A 32 -11.76 -0.94 -3.04
C SER A 32 -10.75 -1.73 -2.22
N ASP A 33 -9.48 -1.79 -2.64
CA ASP A 33 -8.46 -2.61 -2.01
C ASP A 33 -7.12 -1.94 -1.67
N VAL A 34 -6.88 -0.70 -2.11
CA VAL A 34 -5.64 0.05 -1.85
C VAL A 34 -5.20 0.05 -0.39
N ILE A 35 -6.15 0.14 0.56
CA ILE A 35 -5.84 0.11 2.00
C ILE A 35 -5.23 -1.23 2.43
N ASN A 36 -5.65 -2.34 1.83
CA ASN A 36 -5.03 -3.63 2.08
C ASN A 36 -3.62 -3.72 1.47
N TYR A 37 -3.40 -3.10 0.31
CA TYR A 37 -2.08 -3.05 -0.31
C TYR A 37 -1.11 -2.24 0.54
N LEU A 38 -1.51 -1.05 0.99
CA LEU A 38 -0.71 -0.20 1.88
C LEU A 38 -0.31 -0.94 3.16
N ASN A 39 -1.30 -1.51 3.87
CA ASN A 39 -1.03 -2.24 5.12
C ASN A 39 -0.07 -3.42 4.91
N LYS A 40 -0.23 -4.18 3.82
CA LYS A 40 0.65 -5.31 3.53
C LYS A 40 2.02 -4.88 3.05
N ALA A 41 2.11 -3.75 2.34
CA ALA A 41 3.37 -3.18 1.88
C ALA A 41 4.25 -2.79 3.07
N ILE A 42 3.65 -2.13 4.08
CA ILE A 42 4.32 -1.80 5.35
C ILE A 42 4.86 -3.07 6.03
N VAL A 43 4.02 -4.11 6.16
CA VAL A 43 4.41 -5.37 6.83
C VAL A 43 5.52 -6.13 6.08
N CYS A 44 5.60 -6.00 4.75
CA CYS A 44 6.55 -6.73 3.91
C CYS A 44 7.75 -5.86 3.46
N SER A 45 7.94 -4.68 4.06
CA SER A 45 8.99 -3.72 3.68
C SER A 45 8.98 -3.36 2.18
N ALA A 46 7.81 -3.34 1.55
CA ALA A 46 7.64 -3.13 0.12
C ALA A 46 7.52 -1.63 -0.21
N GLU A 47 8.65 -0.92 -0.17
CA GLU A 47 8.68 0.55 -0.24
C GLU A 47 8.11 1.13 -1.54
N LEU A 48 8.35 0.50 -2.69
CA LEU A 48 7.81 0.99 -3.96
C LEU A 48 6.28 0.85 -3.97
N LEU A 49 5.76 -0.30 -3.52
CA LEU A 49 4.33 -0.52 -3.41
C LEU A 49 3.68 0.40 -2.37
N LYS A 50 4.35 0.62 -1.23
CA LYS A 50 3.89 1.54 -0.18
C LYS A 50 3.74 2.96 -0.75
N PHE A 51 4.77 3.46 -1.42
CA PHE A 51 4.76 4.79 -2.04
C PHE A 51 3.59 4.93 -3.02
N TRP A 52 3.45 4.01 -3.97
CA TRP A 52 2.39 4.08 -4.97
C TRP A 52 1.00 3.86 -4.40
N ALA A 53 0.84 3.09 -3.31
CA ALA A 53 -0.43 2.98 -2.61
C ALA A 53 -0.84 4.30 -1.95
N VAL A 54 0.10 5.02 -1.32
CA VAL A 54 -0.16 6.36 -0.77
C VAL A 54 -0.55 7.33 -1.89
N MET A 55 0.23 7.37 -2.99
CA MET A 55 -0.09 8.23 -4.13
C MET A 55 -1.46 7.90 -4.75
N PHE A 56 -1.80 6.62 -4.86
CA PHE A 56 -3.12 6.21 -5.34
C PHE A 56 -4.24 6.77 -4.46
N ILE A 57 -4.10 6.67 -3.12
CA ILE A 57 -5.09 7.21 -2.18
C ILE A 57 -5.25 8.71 -2.37
N LEU A 58 -4.14 9.45 -2.45
CA LEU A 58 -4.17 10.91 -2.56
C LEU A 58 -4.75 11.38 -3.90
N PHE A 59 -4.45 10.70 -5.00
CA PHE A 59 -4.99 11.06 -6.33
C PHE A 59 -6.43 10.60 -6.56
N ASN A 60 -6.93 9.62 -5.80
CA ASN A 60 -8.27 9.05 -5.98
C ASN A 60 -9.11 9.20 -4.72
N VAL A 61 -8.87 10.25 -3.93
CA VAL A 61 -9.40 10.40 -2.57
C VAL A 61 -10.92 10.21 -2.50
N GLU A 62 -11.67 10.84 -3.42
CA GLU A 62 -13.13 10.74 -3.47
C GLU A 62 -13.60 9.29 -3.54
N SER A 63 -13.03 8.50 -4.46
CA SER A 63 -13.36 7.09 -4.64
C SER A 63 -12.94 6.20 -3.45
N VAL A 64 -11.89 6.59 -2.72
CA VAL A 64 -11.35 5.80 -1.60
C VAL A 64 -12.12 6.08 -0.32
N LEU A 65 -12.51 7.33 -0.06
CA LEU A 65 -13.21 7.75 1.16
C LEU A 65 -14.53 7.00 1.36
N GLU A 66 -15.23 6.66 0.28
CA GLU A 66 -16.50 5.93 0.31
C GLU A 66 -16.35 4.43 0.59
N THR A 67 -15.12 3.91 0.57
CA THR A 67 -14.90 2.47 0.71
C THR A 67 -15.06 2.02 2.16
N LYS A 68 -15.71 0.87 2.36
CA LYS A 68 -15.83 0.24 3.69
C LYS A 68 -14.47 0.01 4.37
N LYS A 69 -13.41 -0.22 3.58
CA LYS A 69 -12.06 -0.43 4.13
C LYS A 69 -11.47 0.87 4.66
N TRP A 70 -11.61 1.98 3.92
CA TRP A 70 -11.19 3.28 4.40
C TRP A 70 -11.88 3.65 5.72
N ILE A 71 -13.21 3.60 5.73
CA ILE A 71 -14.03 3.96 6.90
C ILE A 71 -13.60 3.15 8.12
N LYS A 72 -13.45 1.82 7.98
CA LYS A 72 -12.98 0.96 9.06
C LYS A 72 -11.56 1.27 9.53
N SER A 73 -10.65 1.57 8.61
CA SER A 73 -9.26 1.93 8.97
C SER A 73 -9.20 3.22 9.77
N VAL A 74 -9.92 4.26 9.34
CA VAL A 74 -9.97 5.56 10.05
C VAL A 74 -10.65 5.43 11.41
N GLN A 75 -11.77 4.68 11.50
CA GLN A 75 -12.43 4.43 12.78
C GLN A 75 -11.54 3.67 13.77
N LYS A 76 -10.73 2.73 13.28
CA LYS A 76 -9.82 1.96 14.11
C LYS A 76 -8.58 2.76 14.52
N ASN A 77 -8.06 3.59 13.63
CA ASN A 77 -6.87 4.41 13.87
C ASN A 77 -7.01 5.77 13.16
N PRO A 78 -7.51 6.82 13.83
CA PRO A 78 -7.64 8.15 13.24
C PRO A 78 -6.30 8.75 12.79
N GLU A 79 -5.19 8.41 13.45
CA GLU A 79 -3.85 8.90 13.09
C GLU A 79 -3.39 8.41 11.71
N PHE A 80 -4.00 7.35 11.18
CA PHE A 80 -3.74 6.79 9.86
C PHE A 80 -3.87 7.85 8.74
N ILE A 81 -4.79 8.81 8.88
CA ILE A 81 -4.93 9.92 7.93
C ILE A 81 -3.66 10.77 7.92
N SER A 82 -3.17 11.13 9.10
CA SER A 82 -1.97 11.95 9.24
C SER A 82 -0.73 11.22 8.70
N GLU A 83 -0.67 9.90 8.85
CA GLU A 83 0.40 9.06 8.31
C GLU A 83 0.39 9.06 6.78
N ILE A 84 -0.78 8.86 6.13
CA ILE A 84 -0.90 8.91 4.67
C ILE A 84 -0.45 10.27 4.14
N ILE A 85 -0.91 11.36 4.75
CA ILE A 85 -0.54 12.73 4.36
C ILE A 85 0.97 12.92 4.46
N LYS A 86 1.59 12.55 5.59
CA LYS A 86 3.05 12.66 5.78
C LYS A 86 3.83 11.86 4.74
N ASN A 87 3.42 10.64 4.44
CA ASN A 87 4.09 9.78 3.45
C ASN A 87 3.89 10.25 1.99
N GLY A 88 2.89 11.10 1.72
CA GLY A 88 2.64 11.64 0.38
C GLY A 88 3.48 12.86 0.01
N PHE A 89 4.09 13.51 1.01
CA PHE A 89 4.89 14.73 0.85
C PHE A 89 6.38 14.53 1.20
N GLN A 90 6.83 13.28 1.36
CA GLN A 90 8.23 12.88 1.53
C GLN A 90 8.79 12.28 0.24
#